data_AF-A0A965G5P9-F1
#
_entry.id   AF-A0A965G5P9-F1
#
_cell.length_a   1.000
_cell.length_b   1.000
_cell.length_c   1.000
_cell.angle_alpha   90.00
_cell.angle_beta   90.00
_cell.angle_gamma   90.00
#
_symmetry.space_group_name_H-M   'P 1'
#
loop_
_entity.id
_entity.type
_entity.pdbx_description
1 polymer ?
#
loop_
_entity_poly.entity_id
_entity_poly.type
_entity_poly.pdbx_seq_one_letter_code
_entity_poly.pdbx_strand_id
1 'polypeptide(L)' 'MALAVPNDAVLTTATGPVVYLHQENYWLRRIVKIGAQDRGWTEILEGLQEADEVAIRSVDALYLLERKKEGGGGHCH' A
#
# COMPACT_ATOMS: atom_id res chain seq x y z
N MET A 1 -13.97 12.71 -7.12
CA MET A 1 -13.63 11.76 -8.21
C MET A 1 -13.29 10.44 -7.56
N ALA A 2 -13.79 9.33 -8.10
CA ALA A 2 -13.42 8.00 -7.61
C ALA A 2 -12.15 7.56 -8.34
N LEU A 3 -11.15 7.13 -7.59
CA LEU A 3 -9.89 6.63 -8.16
C LEU A 3 -9.98 5.11 -8.28
N ALA A 4 -9.46 4.55 -9.35
CA ALA A 4 -9.35 3.11 -9.50
C ALA A 4 -7.87 2.74 -9.58
N VAL A 5 -7.47 1.78 -8.75
CA VAL A 5 -6.11 1.22 -8.78
C VAL A 5 -6.19 -0.27 -9.11
N PRO A 6 -5.15 -0.87 -9.70
CA PRO A 6 -5.09 -2.30 -9.86
C PRO A 6 -5.18 -3.01 -8.49
N ASN A 7 -5.79 -4.19 -8.43
CA ASN A 7 -5.89 -4.97 -7.19
C ASN A 7 -4.51 -5.28 -6.60
N ASP A 8 -3.50 -5.48 -7.44
CA ASP A 8 -2.10 -5.67 -7.02
C ASP A 8 -1.51 -4.48 -6.25
N ALA A 9 -2.09 -3.28 -6.35
CA ALA A 9 -1.66 -2.12 -5.59
C ALA A 9 -2.17 -2.14 -4.14
N VAL A 10 -3.24 -2.87 -3.89
CA VAL A 10 -3.93 -2.91 -2.61
C VAL A 10 -3.46 -4.14 -1.85
N LEU A 11 -2.75 -3.90 -0.74
CA LEU A 11 -2.35 -4.95 0.17
C LEU A 11 -3.41 -5.12 1.25
N THR A 12 -3.99 -6.32 1.36
CA THR A 12 -4.92 -6.63 2.45
C THR A 12 -4.13 -7.10 3.67
N THR A 13 -4.15 -6.30 4.73
CA THR A 13 -3.50 -6.62 6.02
C THR A 13 -4.54 -6.96 7.08
N ALA A 14 -4.10 -7.45 8.25
CA ALA A 14 -5.01 -7.74 9.37
C ALA A 14 -5.80 -6.52 9.86
N THR A 15 -5.27 -5.30 9.64
CA THR A 15 -5.91 -4.04 10.02
C THR A 15 -6.84 -3.50 8.92
N GLY A 16 -6.77 -4.05 7.71
CA GLY A 16 -7.54 -3.63 6.56
C GLY A 16 -6.71 -3.44 5.28
N PRO A 17 -7.35 -2.96 4.20
CA PRO A 17 -6.69 -2.67 2.93
C PRO A 17 -5.80 -1.43 3.05
N VAL A 18 -4.57 -1.56 2.59
CA VAL A 18 -3.56 -0.49 2.58
C VAL A 18 -2.91 -0.41 1.21
N VAL A 19 -2.41 0.77 0.86
CA VAL A 19 -1.59 0.99 -0.34
C VAL A 19 -0.24 1.58 0.07
N TYR A 20 0.77 1.38 -0.77
CA TYR A 20 2.09 1.98 -0.59
C TYR A 20 2.24 3.17 -1.52
N LEU A 21 2.34 4.36 -0.93
CA LEU A 21 2.59 5.61 -1.63
C LEU A 21 4.09 5.82 -1.84
N HIS A 22 4.49 6.18 -3.05
CA HIS A 22 5.83 6.64 -3.33
C HIS A 22 5.99 8.08 -2.86
N GLN A 23 6.89 8.31 -1.92
CA GLN A 23 7.21 9.62 -1.36
C GLN A 23 8.69 9.88 -1.55
N GLU A 24 9.08 10.62 -2.60
CA GLU A 24 10.43 11.07 -2.97
C GLU A 24 11.56 10.01 -2.89
N ASN A 25 11.86 9.48 -1.71
CA ASN A 25 12.88 8.46 -1.46
C ASN A 25 12.41 7.25 -0.62
N TYR A 26 11.13 7.17 -0.24
CA TYR A 26 10.61 6.07 0.57
C TYR A 26 9.17 5.71 0.20
N TRP A 27 8.72 4.56 0.70
CA TRP A 27 7.37 4.07 0.52
C TRP A 27 6.60 4.23 1.82
N LEU A 28 5.47 4.93 1.77
CA LEU A 28 4.62 5.18 2.92
C LEU A 28 3.36 4.31 2.85
N ARG A 29 3.17 3.45 3.85
CA ARG A 29 1.93 2.68 3.99
C ARG A 29 0.78 3.59 4.38
N ARG A 30 -0.27 3.62 3.56
CA ARG A 30 -1.48 4.39 3.82
C ARG A 30 -2.70 3.48 3.85
N ILE A 31 -3.48 3.59 4.92
CA ILE A 31 -4.77 2.91 5.03
C ILE A 31 -5.74 3.65 4.10
N VAL A 32 -6.40 2.89 3.23
CA VAL A 32 -7.37 3.43 2.28
C VAL A 32 -8.70 2.76 2.46
N LYS A 33 -9.76 3.46 2.08
CA LYS A 33 -11.09 2.89 2.01
C LYS A 33 -11.36 2.49 0.58
N ILE A 34 -11.58 1.20 0.38
CA ILE A 34 -11.91 0.64 -0.93
C ILE A 34 -13.42 0.49 -1.07
N GLY A 35 -13.90 0.67 -2.29
CA GLY A 35 -15.30 0.51 -2.69
C GLY A 35 -15.50 -0.78 -3.47
N ALA A 36 -16.07 -0.65 -4.67
CA ALA A 36 -16.26 -1.80 -5.55
C ALA A 36 -14.93 -2.33 -6.09
N GLN A 37 -14.85 -3.65 -6.26
CA GLN A 37 -13.76 -4.32 -6.97
C GLN A 37 -14.35 -4.98 -8.22
N ASP A 38 -13.83 -4.64 -9.39
CA ASP A 38 -14.28 -5.20 -10.68
C ASP A 38 -13.11 -5.42 -11.63
N ARG A 39 -13.10 -6.56 -12.32
CA ARG A 39 -12.15 -6.88 -13.41
C ARG A 39 -10.66 -6.62 -13.10
N GLY A 40 -10.23 -6.84 -11.85
CA GLY A 40 -8.84 -6.63 -11.43
C GLY A 40 -8.51 -5.19 -11.01
N TRP A 41 -9.53 -4.34 -10.90
CA TRP A 41 -9.43 -2.96 -10.39
C TRP A 41 -10.20 -2.82 -9.08
N THR A 42 -9.64 -2.05 -8.16
CA THR A 42 -10.23 -1.68 -6.89
C THR A 42 -10.51 -0.18 -6.91
N GLU A 43 -11.76 0.18 -6.66
CA GLU A 43 -12.16 1.58 -6.44
C GLU A 43 -11.67 2.04 -5.07
N ILE A 44 -11.05 3.22 -5.01
CA ILE A 44 -10.63 3.91 -3.80
C ILE A 44 -11.61 5.03 -3.53
N LEU A 45 -12.33 4.91 -2.41
CA LEU A 45 -13.29 5.88 -1.93
C LEU A 45 -12.60 7.01 -1.16
N GLU A 46 -11.61 6.67 -0.31
CA GLU A 46 -10.94 7.63 0.57
C GLU A 46 -9.47 7.22 0.82
N GLY A 47 -8.59 8.21 0.97
CA GLY A 47 -7.20 8.01 1.39
C GLY A 47 -6.15 8.00 0.26
N LEU A 48 -6.57 8.23 -0.99
CA LEU A 48 -5.68 8.36 -2.16
C LEU A 48 -6.08 9.59 -2.99
N GLN A 49 -5.11 10.27 -3.58
CA GLN A 49 -5.29 11.41 -4.48
C GLN A 49 -4.76 11.10 -5.88
N GLU A 50 -5.23 11.84 -6.90
CA GLU A 50 -4.83 11.63 -8.30
C GLU A 50 -3.33 11.88 -8.55
N ALA A 51 -2.71 12.72 -7.73
CA ALA A 51 -1.28 13.04 -7.83
C ALA A 51 -0.40 12.04 -7.06
N ASP A 52 -0.99 11.08 -6.35
CA ASP A 52 -0.26 10.09 -5.56
C ASP A 52 0.23 8.94 -6.44
N GLU A 53 1.52 8.62 -6.35
CA GLU A 53 2.10 7.45 -6.99
C GLU A 53 1.99 6.22 -6.07
N VAL A 54 1.39 5.14 -6.57
CA VAL A 54 1.22 3.89 -5.81
C VAL A 54 2.08 2.75 -6.36
N ALA A 55 2.63 1.93 -5.46
CA ALA A 55 3.29 0.69 -5.87
C ALA A 55 2.25 -0.32 -6.37
N ILE A 56 2.36 -0.71 -7.64
CA ILE A 56 1.53 -1.75 -8.27
C ILE A 56 2.26 -3.11 -8.39
N ARG A 57 3.53 -3.16 -7.96
CA ARG A 57 4.43 -4.31 -8.06
C ARG A 57 5.28 -4.36 -6.81
N SER A 58 5.62 -5.57 -6.37
CA SER A 58 6.51 -5.79 -5.21
C SER A 58 6.00 -5.19 -3.89
N VAL A 59 4.69 -4.96 -3.76
CA VAL A 59 4.05 -4.50 -2.51
C VAL A 59 4.29 -5.46 -1.34
N ASP A 60 4.31 -6.78 -1.61
CA ASP A 60 4.67 -7.79 -0.60
C ASP A 60 6.12 -7.61 -0.12
N ALA A 61 7.06 -7.37 -1.04
CA ALA A 61 8.46 -7.12 -0.69
C ALA A 61 8.63 -5.82 0.13
N LEU A 62 7.87 -4.77 -0.19
CA LEU A 62 7.84 -3.53 0.59
C LEU A 62 7.31 -3.77 2.01
N TYR A 63 6.23 -4.56 2.14
CA TYR A 63 5.68 -4.94 3.43
C TYR A 63 6.66 -5.79 4.26
N LEU A 64 7.35 -6.74 3.64
CA LEU A 64 8.40 -7.52 4.30
C LEU A 64 9.60 -6.66 4.71
N LEU A 65 10.00 -5.68 3.90
CA LEU A 65 11.05 -4.73 4.22
C LEU A 65 10.67 -3.84 5.40
N GLU A 66 9.44 -3.31 5.41
CA GLU A 66 8.86 -2.54 6.51
C GLU A 66 8.90 -3.34 7.81
N ARG A 67 8.36 -4.57 7.80
CA ARG A 67 8.38 -5.45 8.97
C ARG A 67 9.78 -5.84 9.41
N LYS A 68 10.73 -5.99 8.48
CA LYS A 68 12.15 -6.19 8.81
C LYS A 68 12.77 -4.97 9.48
N LYS A 69 12.36 -3.75 9.11
CA LYS A 69 12.78 -2.53 9.81
C LYS A 69 12.15 -2.42 11.20
N GLU A 70 10.87 -2.72 11.33
CA GLU A 70 10.16 -2.68 12.62
C GLU A 70 10.64 -3.79 13.58
N GLY A 71 10.95 -4.97 13.07
CA GLY A 71 11.54 -6.08 13.85
C GLY A 71 13.07 -6.09 13.91
N GLY A 72 13.73 -5.13 13.29
CA GLY A 72 15.17 -5.14 13.01
C GLY A 72 16.06 -4.48 14.06
N GLY A 73 15.56 -4.25 15.27
CA GLY A 73 16.32 -3.73 16.41
C GLY A 73 17.09 -4.79 17.21
N GLY A 74 17.52 -5.88 16.57
CA GLY A 74 18.15 -7.02 17.24
C GLY A 74 19.42 -7.48 16.54
N HIS A 75 20.50 -6.72 16.67
CA HIS A 75 21.87 -7.23 16.65
C HIS A 75 22.45 -6.84 18.01
N CYS A 76 22.50 -7.72 19.01
CA CYS A 76 23.57 -8.71 19.24
C CYS A 76 24.98 -8.11 19.10
N HIS A 77 25.50 -7.56 20.21
CA HIS A 77 26.79 -7.93 20.82
C HIS A 77 26.80 -7.46 22.27
#